data_AF-A0A956KVP0-F1
#
_entry.id   AF-A0A956KVP0-F1
#
_cell.length_a   1.000
_cell.length_b   1.000
_cell.length_c   1.000
_cell.angle_alpha   90.00
_cell.angle_beta   90.00
_cell.angle_gamma   90.00
#
_symmetry.space_group_name_H-M   'P 1'
#
loop_
_entity.id
_entity.type
_entity.pdbx_description
1 polymer ?
#
loop_
_entity_poly.entity_id
_entity_poly.type
_entity_poly.pdbx_seq_one_letter_code
_entity_poly.pdbx_strand_id
1 'polypeptide(L)'
;MSPHVAPHRAAMEAVDEAALARRRGDDRAARAALRRALSLEAQAAALVPGGLEPTRSILHRSAATLAAELGDTIEARRLALAGLRGDPPAELKAELFEVLDGLAPPHAGPRDDVVVQQLRIHQASPAGRVLTIPTLAEIQALWVRTIDTLTTGVNDPVLLDASVGSFVVRFEIAGDEHDAAQVRSALGELRDVAELLAESRLLRGPWPEREAHLRRIHGVLELLTALTAANAALEVTTEVAPGRSESFELHPPSPDDLQRWQQLAATRIPSVDVPQADDLERVLRFVEILSTGGYPTPETLQVVARQINYYRRATEILGYVRDRVLTPSGRRLVRLTGTPRWADVLEHVTTSDVGSAWIDWSGTASLLDLDPSSAAAFLTEMAVGLSEVTLRRRALSLSTWHAKLRAELQPNDDAG
;
A
#
# COMPACT_ATOMS: atom_id res chain seq x y z
N MET A 1 29.72 -1.92 -19.38
CA MET A 1 28.93 -3.17 -19.19
C MET A 1 27.49 -2.77 -18.98
N SER A 2 26.54 -3.39 -19.67
CA SER A 2 25.11 -3.13 -19.45
C SER A 2 24.72 -3.56 -18.03
N PRO A 3 23.85 -2.81 -17.33
CA PRO A 3 23.59 -2.99 -15.89
C PRO A 3 22.99 -4.35 -15.53
N HIS A 4 22.29 -5.01 -16.47
CA HIS A 4 21.70 -6.34 -16.29
C HIS A 4 22.73 -7.50 -16.39
N VAL A 5 23.93 -7.28 -16.94
CA VAL A 5 24.90 -8.36 -17.22
C VAL A 5 25.54 -8.90 -15.94
N ALA A 6 25.84 -8.02 -14.98
CA ALA A 6 26.42 -8.41 -13.70
C ALA A 6 25.48 -9.31 -12.88
N PRO A 7 24.21 -8.93 -12.62
CA PRO A 7 23.28 -9.79 -11.89
C PRO A 7 22.97 -11.10 -12.66
N HIS A 8 22.82 -11.05 -13.98
CA HIS A 8 22.59 -12.26 -14.77
C HIS A 8 23.77 -13.26 -14.68
N ARG A 9 25.03 -12.78 -14.74
CA ARG A 9 26.20 -13.65 -14.56
C ARG A 9 26.24 -14.29 -13.18
N ALA A 10 25.99 -13.50 -12.14
CA ALA A 10 25.92 -14.01 -10.77
C ALA A 10 24.78 -15.03 -10.59
N ALA A 11 23.68 -14.87 -11.33
CA ALA A 11 22.60 -15.85 -11.33
C ALA A 11 23.04 -17.18 -11.94
N MET A 12 23.77 -17.16 -13.06
CA MET A 12 24.32 -18.39 -13.67
C MET A 12 25.27 -19.12 -12.71
N GLU A 13 26.13 -18.39 -12.01
CA GLU A 13 27.02 -18.97 -10.97
C GLU A 13 26.20 -19.66 -9.86
N ALA A 14 25.09 -19.03 -9.42
CA ALA A 14 24.20 -19.62 -8.42
C ALA A 14 23.43 -20.86 -8.94
N VAL A 15 23.10 -20.92 -10.23
CA VAL A 15 22.53 -22.14 -10.85
C VAL A 15 23.55 -23.27 -10.88
N ASP A 16 24.81 -22.97 -11.20
CA ASP A 16 25.90 -23.95 -11.17
C ASP A 16 26.15 -24.49 -9.75
N GLU A 17 26.11 -23.60 -8.74
CA GLU A 17 26.15 -23.98 -7.32
C GLU A 17 25.00 -24.94 -6.97
N ALA A 18 23.78 -24.64 -7.42
CA ALA A 18 22.62 -25.49 -7.19
C ALA A 18 22.79 -26.88 -7.81
N ALA A 19 23.29 -26.96 -9.04
CA ALA A 19 23.55 -28.22 -9.73
C ALA A 19 24.64 -29.05 -9.02
N LEU A 20 25.67 -28.41 -8.48
CA LEU A 20 26.70 -29.07 -7.67
C LEU A 20 26.14 -29.58 -6.34
N ALA A 21 25.29 -28.81 -5.67
CA ALA A 21 24.65 -29.21 -4.42
C ALA A 21 23.71 -30.42 -4.62
N ARG A 22 22.91 -30.44 -5.69
CA ARG A 22 22.08 -31.59 -6.05
C ARG A 22 22.89 -32.86 -6.27
N ARG A 23 24.03 -32.76 -6.96
CA ARG A 23 24.94 -33.90 -7.18
C ARG A 23 25.50 -34.47 -5.88
N ARG A 24 25.56 -33.66 -4.82
CA ARG A 24 26.00 -34.08 -3.48
C ARG A 24 24.85 -34.57 -2.60
N GLY A 25 23.61 -34.55 -3.09
CA GLY A 25 22.41 -34.87 -2.31
C GLY A 25 22.04 -33.79 -1.28
N ASP A 26 22.59 -32.58 -1.41
CA ASP A 26 22.29 -31.46 -0.50
C ASP A 26 21.16 -30.60 -1.08
N ASP A 27 19.93 -31.07 -0.89
CA ASP A 27 18.72 -30.40 -1.40
C ASP A 27 18.52 -29.01 -0.78
N ARG A 28 18.98 -28.80 0.46
CA ARG A 28 18.85 -27.52 1.16
C ARG A 28 19.78 -26.48 0.54
N ALA A 29 21.05 -26.83 0.30
CA ALA A 29 21.98 -25.95 -0.38
C ALA A 29 21.55 -25.68 -1.83
N ALA A 30 21.03 -26.69 -2.53
CA ALA A 30 20.50 -26.54 -3.87
C ALA A 30 19.35 -25.53 -3.95
N ARG A 31 18.34 -25.65 -3.05
CA ARG A 31 17.22 -24.71 -2.98
C ARG A 31 17.66 -23.30 -2.61
N ALA A 32 18.62 -23.16 -1.70
CA ALA A 32 19.14 -21.85 -1.31
C ALA A 32 19.86 -21.14 -2.48
N ALA A 33 20.65 -21.89 -3.26
CA ALA A 33 21.32 -21.39 -4.46
C ALA A 33 20.32 -20.99 -5.56
N LEU A 34 19.27 -21.79 -5.79
CA LEU A 34 18.20 -21.45 -6.75
C LEU A 34 17.42 -20.18 -6.36
N ARG A 35 17.13 -19.96 -5.06
CA ARG A 35 16.48 -18.71 -4.61
C ARG A 35 17.35 -17.48 -4.89
N ARG A 36 18.67 -17.63 -4.73
CA ARG A 36 19.63 -16.57 -5.07
C ARG A 36 19.64 -16.32 -6.57
N ALA A 37 19.67 -17.37 -7.38
CA ALA A 37 19.60 -17.28 -8.83
C ALA A 37 18.32 -16.56 -9.31
N LEU A 38 17.16 -16.93 -8.75
CA LEU A 38 15.88 -16.29 -9.05
C LEU A 38 15.90 -14.78 -8.76
N SER A 39 16.37 -14.39 -7.56
CA SER A 39 16.46 -12.98 -7.18
C SER A 39 17.36 -12.18 -8.13
N LEU A 40 18.48 -12.76 -8.54
CA LEU A 40 19.44 -12.13 -9.44
C LEU A 40 18.90 -12.04 -10.88
N GLU A 41 18.20 -13.06 -11.39
CA GLU A 41 17.55 -13.00 -12.71
C GLU A 41 16.39 -11.99 -12.74
N ALA A 42 15.57 -11.94 -11.68
CA ALA A 42 14.50 -10.95 -11.58
C ALA A 42 15.06 -9.51 -11.54
N GLN A 43 16.18 -9.29 -10.83
CA GLN A 43 16.90 -8.02 -10.84
C GLN A 43 17.47 -7.70 -12.23
N ALA A 44 18.08 -8.68 -12.91
CA ALA A 44 18.60 -8.51 -14.25
C ALA A 44 17.49 -8.11 -15.23
N ALA A 45 16.34 -8.81 -15.19
CA ALA A 45 15.17 -8.53 -16.01
C ALA A 45 14.61 -7.11 -15.77
N ALA A 46 14.53 -6.67 -14.51
CA ALA A 46 14.06 -5.34 -14.14
C ALA A 46 14.98 -4.19 -14.63
N LEU A 47 16.26 -4.48 -14.83
CA LEU A 47 17.26 -3.52 -15.33
C LEU A 47 17.29 -3.42 -16.86
N VAL A 48 16.54 -4.25 -17.59
CA VAL A 48 16.46 -4.19 -19.05
C VAL A 48 15.33 -3.25 -19.51
N PRO A 49 15.62 -2.25 -20.35
CA PRO A 49 14.58 -1.40 -20.95
C PRO A 49 13.56 -2.22 -21.75
N GLY A 50 12.29 -1.83 -21.70
CA GLY A 50 11.18 -2.59 -22.30
C GLY A 50 11.27 -2.87 -23.81
N GLY A 51 12.05 -2.08 -24.57
CA GLY A 51 12.25 -2.26 -26.01
C GLY A 51 13.48 -3.08 -26.40
N LEU A 52 14.27 -3.58 -25.44
CA LEU A 52 15.49 -4.34 -25.71
C LEU A 52 15.21 -5.85 -25.75
N GLU A 53 14.55 -6.29 -26.81
CA GLU A 53 14.32 -7.71 -27.11
C GLU A 53 15.45 -8.26 -28.01
N PRO A 54 15.84 -9.55 -27.89
CA PRO A 54 15.23 -10.59 -27.06
C PRO A 54 15.72 -10.63 -25.60
N THR A 55 16.69 -9.78 -25.25
CA THR A 55 17.39 -9.84 -23.95
C THR A 55 16.42 -9.78 -22.78
N ARG A 56 15.41 -8.91 -22.85
CA ARG A 56 14.40 -8.80 -21.81
C ARG A 56 13.61 -10.11 -21.65
N SER A 57 13.08 -10.65 -22.73
CA SER A 57 12.28 -11.87 -22.71
C SER A 57 13.07 -13.10 -22.28
N ILE A 58 14.36 -13.18 -22.61
CA ILE A 58 15.27 -14.23 -22.13
C ILE A 58 15.38 -14.20 -20.60
N LEU A 59 15.63 -13.03 -20.01
CA LEU A 59 15.79 -12.91 -18.56
C LEU A 59 14.48 -13.19 -17.82
N HIS A 60 13.35 -12.70 -18.35
CA HIS A 60 12.02 -13.01 -17.80
C HIS A 60 11.69 -14.50 -17.88
N ARG A 61 12.03 -15.17 -19.00
CA ARG A 61 11.84 -16.62 -19.14
C ARG A 61 12.72 -17.38 -18.16
N SER A 62 14.00 -17.02 -18.05
CA SER A 62 14.96 -17.60 -17.09
C SER A 62 14.44 -17.50 -15.65
N ALA A 63 14.05 -16.29 -15.23
CA ALA A 63 13.49 -16.05 -13.90
C ALA A 63 12.20 -16.86 -13.66
N ALA A 64 11.30 -16.90 -14.65
CA ALA A 64 10.04 -17.65 -14.54
C ALA A 64 10.27 -19.16 -14.38
N THR A 65 11.23 -19.74 -15.12
CA THR A 65 11.60 -21.15 -15.00
C THR A 65 12.19 -21.46 -13.63
N LEU A 66 13.07 -20.60 -13.09
CA LEU A 66 13.66 -20.77 -11.77
C LEU A 66 12.60 -20.72 -10.65
N ALA A 67 11.64 -19.80 -10.77
CA ALA A 67 10.51 -19.73 -9.83
C ALA A 67 9.64 -20.99 -9.91
N ALA A 68 9.35 -21.49 -11.11
CA ALA A 68 8.58 -22.72 -11.30
C ALA A 68 9.29 -23.93 -10.68
N GLU A 69 10.61 -24.03 -10.85
CA GLU A 69 11.44 -25.10 -10.28
C GLU A 69 11.49 -25.07 -8.75
N LEU A 70 11.39 -23.87 -8.15
CA LEU A 70 11.27 -23.69 -6.71
C LEU A 70 9.86 -23.99 -6.17
N GLY A 71 8.89 -24.25 -7.06
CA GLY A 71 7.48 -24.44 -6.71
C GLY A 71 6.71 -23.14 -6.47
N ASP A 72 7.33 -21.99 -6.76
CA ASP A 72 6.70 -20.66 -6.65
C ASP A 72 5.94 -20.35 -7.95
N THR A 73 4.76 -20.95 -8.07
CA THR A 73 3.92 -20.87 -9.27
C THR A 73 3.39 -19.47 -9.54
N ILE A 74 3.31 -18.63 -8.50
CA ILE A 74 2.82 -17.26 -8.55
C ILE A 74 3.88 -16.37 -9.19
N GLU A 75 5.09 -16.40 -8.63
CA GLU A 75 6.20 -15.61 -9.14
C GLU A 75 6.60 -16.08 -10.55
N ALA A 76 6.55 -17.39 -10.81
CA ALA A 76 6.73 -17.94 -12.15
C ALA A 76 5.73 -17.37 -13.17
N ARG A 77 4.44 -17.34 -12.83
CA ARG A 77 3.38 -16.79 -13.68
C ARG A 77 3.56 -15.28 -13.87
N ARG A 78 3.87 -14.53 -12.81
CA ARG A 78 4.11 -13.08 -12.85
C ARG A 78 5.28 -12.75 -13.80
N LEU A 79 6.39 -13.46 -13.67
CA LEU A 79 7.59 -13.27 -14.48
C LEU A 79 7.37 -13.66 -15.94
N ALA A 80 6.67 -14.76 -16.20
CA ALA A 80 6.34 -15.20 -17.56
C ALA A 80 5.43 -14.20 -18.28
N LEU A 81 4.36 -13.73 -17.60
CA LEU A 81 3.48 -12.68 -18.13
C LEU A 81 4.23 -11.35 -18.33
N ALA A 82 5.16 -11.00 -17.45
CA ALA A 82 5.98 -9.81 -17.61
C ALA A 82 6.91 -9.89 -18.83
N GLY A 83 7.42 -11.07 -19.18
CA GLY A 83 8.12 -11.32 -20.45
C GLY A 83 7.19 -11.15 -21.65
N LEU A 84 5.99 -11.74 -21.61
CA LEU A 84 4.99 -11.67 -22.69
C LEU A 84 4.45 -10.26 -22.97
N ARG A 85 4.52 -9.34 -22.00
CA ARG A 85 4.14 -7.92 -22.19
C ARG A 85 5.08 -7.16 -23.13
N GLY A 86 6.24 -7.72 -23.46
CA GLY A 86 7.14 -7.19 -24.47
C GLY A 86 6.74 -7.51 -25.90
N ASP A 87 7.76 -7.50 -26.75
CA ASP A 87 7.67 -8.05 -28.10
C ASP A 87 8.63 -9.26 -28.24
N PRO A 88 8.40 -10.35 -27.46
CA PRO A 88 9.25 -11.54 -27.54
C PRO A 88 9.23 -12.12 -28.95
N PRO A 89 10.39 -12.55 -29.48
CA PRO A 89 10.44 -13.42 -30.66
C PRO A 89 9.56 -14.66 -30.49
N ALA A 90 9.06 -15.20 -31.60
CA ALA A 90 8.10 -16.30 -31.60
C ALA A 90 8.55 -17.52 -30.76
N GLU A 91 9.84 -17.85 -30.79
CA GLU A 91 10.44 -18.94 -30.02
C GLU A 91 10.34 -18.68 -28.51
N LEU A 92 10.76 -17.49 -28.05
CA LEU A 92 10.68 -17.10 -26.64
C LEU A 92 9.25 -16.95 -26.16
N LYS A 93 8.35 -16.51 -27.04
CA LYS A 93 6.91 -16.45 -26.75
C LYS A 93 6.35 -17.86 -26.50
N ALA A 94 6.73 -18.84 -27.31
CA ALA A 94 6.33 -20.23 -27.12
C ALA A 94 6.86 -20.81 -25.80
N GLU A 95 8.14 -20.57 -25.47
CA GLU A 95 8.74 -21.01 -24.21
C GLU A 95 8.07 -20.38 -22.97
N LEU A 96 7.70 -19.09 -23.05
CA LEU A 96 6.97 -18.41 -21.98
C LEU A 96 5.56 -19.00 -21.78
N PHE A 97 4.89 -19.37 -22.87
CA PHE A 97 3.61 -20.08 -22.78
C PHE A 97 3.79 -21.50 -22.25
N GLU A 98 4.85 -22.21 -22.64
CA GLU A 98 5.16 -23.55 -22.09
C GLU A 98 5.38 -23.50 -20.58
N VAL A 99 6.07 -22.47 -20.08
CA VAL A 99 6.15 -22.22 -18.64
C VAL A 99 4.75 -22.05 -18.04
N LEU A 100 3.91 -21.19 -18.62
CA LEU A 100 2.55 -20.95 -18.11
C LEU A 100 1.63 -22.19 -18.14
N ASP A 101 1.77 -23.03 -19.17
CA ASP A 101 1.01 -24.26 -19.36
C ASP A 101 1.48 -25.38 -18.42
N GLY A 102 2.79 -25.43 -18.13
CA GLY A 102 3.39 -26.36 -17.18
C GLY A 102 3.14 -25.99 -15.71
N LEU A 103 2.75 -24.76 -15.43
CA LEU A 103 2.26 -24.38 -14.10
C LEU A 103 0.87 -24.99 -13.91
N ALA A 104 0.68 -25.71 -12.81
CA ALA A 104 -0.65 -26.11 -12.38
C ALA A 104 -1.60 -24.89 -12.47
N PRO A 105 -2.87 -25.07 -12.88
CA PRO A 105 -3.82 -23.98 -12.80
C PRO A 105 -3.79 -23.42 -11.37
N PRO A 106 -4.22 -22.17 -11.14
CA PRO A 106 -4.31 -21.61 -9.80
C PRO A 106 -5.32 -22.37 -8.89
N HIS A 107 -5.64 -23.63 -9.17
CA HIS A 107 -6.69 -24.45 -8.57
C HIS A 107 -6.11 -25.64 -7.80
N ALA A 108 -4.84 -25.60 -7.39
CA ALA A 108 -4.50 -26.32 -6.17
C ALA A 108 -5.36 -25.67 -5.08
N GLY A 109 -6.38 -26.39 -4.61
CA GLY A 109 -7.34 -25.92 -3.62
C GLY A 109 -6.66 -25.43 -2.34
N PRO A 110 -7.43 -24.86 -1.40
CA PRO A 110 -6.91 -24.42 -0.11
C PRO A 110 -6.03 -25.53 0.49
N ARG A 111 -4.77 -25.17 0.72
CA ARG A 111 -3.92 -25.90 1.66
C ARG A 111 -4.29 -25.39 3.06
N ASP A 112 -3.97 -26.13 4.11
CA ASP A 112 -4.31 -25.75 5.49
C ASP A 112 -3.72 -24.37 5.91
N ASP A 113 -2.77 -23.83 5.12
CA ASP A 113 -2.06 -22.56 5.28
C ASP A 113 -2.49 -21.46 4.27
N VAL A 114 -3.52 -21.67 3.44
CA VAL A 114 -3.91 -20.68 2.40
C VAL A 114 -5.39 -20.31 2.50
N VAL A 115 -5.67 -19.01 2.70
CA VAL A 115 -7.02 -18.46 2.69
C VAL A 115 -7.31 -17.79 1.34
N VAL A 116 -8.33 -18.28 0.65
CA VAL A 116 -8.74 -17.73 -0.65
C VAL A 116 -9.98 -16.88 -0.45
N GLN A 117 -9.93 -15.60 -0.79
CA GLN A 117 -11.12 -14.76 -0.88
C GLN A 117 -11.56 -14.58 -2.34
N GLN A 118 -12.86 -14.67 -2.56
CA GLN A 118 -13.49 -14.31 -3.81
C GLN A 118 -14.34 -13.07 -3.55
N LEU A 119 -13.99 -11.98 -4.22
CA LEU A 119 -14.74 -10.74 -4.18
C LEU A 119 -15.69 -10.68 -5.36
N ARG A 120 -16.93 -10.32 -5.08
CA ARG A 120 -17.94 -10.03 -6.08
C ARG A 120 -18.53 -8.66 -5.79
N ILE A 121 -18.13 -7.69 -6.60
CA ILE A 121 -18.63 -6.32 -6.53
C ILE A 121 -19.80 -6.18 -7.51
N HIS A 122 -20.95 -5.74 -7.01
CA HIS A 122 -22.15 -5.59 -7.82
C HIS A 122 -22.93 -4.33 -7.39
N GLN A 123 -23.84 -3.85 -8.24
CA GLN A 123 -24.65 -2.67 -7.91
C GLN A 123 -25.60 -2.99 -6.75
N ALA A 124 -25.60 -2.14 -5.73
CA ALA A 124 -26.46 -2.29 -4.56
C ALA A 124 -27.93 -1.95 -4.88
N SER A 125 -28.17 -1.10 -5.90
CA SER A 125 -29.52 -0.76 -6.36
C SER A 125 -29.55 -0.50 -7.87
N PRO A 126 -30.65 -0.89 -8.57
CA PRO A 126 -30.80 -0.72 -10.02
C PRO A 126 -30.81 0.74 -10.50
N ALA A 127 -31.00 1.71 -9.60
CA ALA A 127 -30.91 3.15 -9.91
C ALA A 127 -29.46 3.69 -9.91
N GLY A 128 -28.46 2.82 -9.73
CA GLY A 128 -27.05 3.18 -9.57
C GLY A 128 -26.32 3.54 -10.86
N ARG A 129 -25.22 4.27 -10.69
CA ARG A 129 -24.25 4.57 -11.74
C ARG A 129 -23.60 3.26 -12.24
N VAL A 130 -23.33 3.14 -13.53
CA VAL A 130 -22.64 1.97 -14.10
C VAL A 130 -21.25 1.83 -13.45
N LEU A 131 -20.95 0.65 -12.91
CA LEU A 131 -19.63 0.37 -12.32
C LEU A 131 -18.57 0.33 -13.43
N THR A 132 -17.57 1.20 -13.29
CA THR A 132 -16.46 1.29 -14.25
C THR A 132 -15.28 0.44 -13.78
N ILE A 133 -14.42 0.00 -14.71
CA ILE A 133 -13.20 -0.75 -14.37
C ILE A 133 -12.33 0.01 -13.35
N PRO A 134 -12.08 1.33 -13.47
CA PRO A 134 -11.36 2.08 -12.44
C PRO A 134 -12.00 2.01 -11.05
N THR A 135 -13.32 2.16 -10.96
CA THR A 135 -14.06 2.07 -9.68
C THR A 135 -13.91 0.69 -9.05
N LEU A 136 -14.01 -0.38 -9.85
CA LEU A 136 -13.85 -1.75 -9.37
C LEU A 136 -12.42 -2.00 -8.86
N ALA A 137 -11.41 -1.51 -9.58
CA ALA A 137 -10.01 -1.62 -9.16
C ALA A 137 -9.72 -0.83 -7.87
N GLU A 138 -10.35 0.34 -7.70
CA GLU A 138 -10.24 1.14 -6.48
C GLU A 138 -10.84 0.42 -5.26
N ILE A 139 -12.06 -0.11 -5.38
CA ILE A 139 -12.72 -0.89 -4.31
C ILE A 139 -11.89 -2.14 -3.96
N GLN A 140 -11.34 -2.83 -4.96
CA GLN A 140 -10.45 -3.97 -4.72
C GLN A 140 -9.18 -3.55 -3.96
N ALA A 141 -8.53 -2.46 -4.38
CA ALA A 141 -7.33 -1.97 -3.69
C ALA A 141 -7.63 -1.56 -2.25
N LEU A 142 -8.78 -0.93 -2.01
CA LEU A 142 -9.26 -0.58 -0.67
C LEU A 142 -9.53 -1.81 0.18
N TRP A 143 -10.15 -2.85 -0.39
CA TRP A 143 -10.37 -4.13 0.30
C TRP A 143 -9.06 -4.74 0.76
N VAL A 144 -8.07 -4.85 -0.14
CA VAL A 144 -6.76 -5.42 0.18
C VAL A 144 -6.09 -4.64 1.31
N ARG A 145 -6.09 -3.31 1.27
CA ARG A 145 -5.54 -2.47 2.35
C ARG A 145 -6.28 -2.63 3.68
N THR A 146 -7.60 -2.74 3.61
CA THR A 146 -8.44 -2.92 4.81
C THR A 146 -8.10 -4.24 5.49
N ILE A 147 -8.01 -5.32 4.71
CA ILE A 147 -7.60 -6.63 5.22
C ILE A 147 -6.20 -6.58 5.80
N ASP A 148 -5.23 -6.04 5.06
CA ASP A 148 -3.85 -5.90 5.56
C ASP A 148 -3.80 -5.17 6.91
N THR A 149 -4.57 -4.08 7.05
CA THR A 149 -4.67 -3.32 8.31
C THR A 149 -5.30 -4.15 9.44
N LEU A 150 -6.32 -4.95 9.14
CA LEU A 150 -6.96 -5.82 10.12
C LEU A 150 -6.07 -7.00 10.51
N THR A 151 -5.25 -7.50 9.58
CA THR A 151 -4.37 -8.66 9.75
C THR A 151 -2.93 -8.30 10.11
N THR A 152 -2.60 -7.01 10.29
CA THR A 152 -1.24 -6.55 10.62
C THR A 152 -0.67 -7.34 11.80
N GLY A 153 0.39 -8.13 11.56
CA GLY A 153 0.94 -9.13 12.49
C GLY A 153 1.04 -10.53 11.87
N VAL A 154 0.24 -10.80 10.84
CA VAL A 154 0.29 -11.96 9.95
C VAL A 154 1.13 -11.57 8.72
N ASN A 155 2.05 -12.45 8.29
CA ASN A 155 3.02 -12.20 7.21
C ASN A 155 2.38 -11.64 5.92
N ASP A 156 3.09 -10.69 5.28
CA ASP A 156 2.70 -9.90 4.09
C ASP A 156 1.77 -10.67 3.10
N PRO A 157 0.48 -10.33 3.02
CA PRO A 157 -0.44 -10.96 2.07
C PRO A 157 -0.05 -10.68 0.62
N VAL A 158 0.28 -11.72 -0.16
CA VAL A 158 0.60 -11.61 -1.60
C VAL A 158 -0.69 -11.76 -2.45
N LEU A 159 -1.08 -10.71 -3.18
CA LEU A 159 -2.23 -10.71 -4.09
C LEU A 159 -1.95 -11.61 -5.33
N LEU A 160 -2.71 -12.71 -5.48
CA LEU A 160 -2.41 -13.74 -6.48
C LEU A 160 -3.12 -13.61 -7.84
N ASP A 161 -4.23 -12.87 -7.98
CA ASP A 161 -4.94 -12.74 -9.26
C ASP A 161 -5.93 -11.54 -9.30
N ALA A 162 -6.23 -11.04 -10.51
CA ALA A 162 -7.35 -10.13 -10.80
C ALA A 162 -7.75 -10.29 -12.28
N SER A 163 -8.82 -11.02 -12.56
CA SER A 163 -9.42 -11.12 -13.90
C SER A 163 -10.74 -10.33 -13.96
N VAL A 164 -11.00 -9.69 -15.11
CA VAL A 164 -12.20 -8.88 -15.33
C VAL A 164 -13.44 -9.78 -15.27
N GLY A 165 -14.30 -9.56 -14.28
CA GLY A 165 -15.54 -10.33 -14.08
C GLY A 165 -15.49 -11.37 -12.95
N SER A 166 -14.33 -11.63 -12.35
CA SER A 166 -14.18 -12.40 -11.11
C SER A 166 -12.98 -11.88 -10.30
N PHE A 167 -13.23 -11.14 -9.22
CA PHE A 167 -12.18 -10.54 -8.40
C PHE A 167 -11.74 -11.53 -7.32
N VAL A 168 -10.92 -12.52 -7.66
CA VAL A 168 -10.40 -13.48 -6.67
C VAL A 168 -9.17 -12.88 -5.97
N VAL A 169 -9.31 -12.49 -4.70
CA VAL A 169 -8.20 -12.01 -3.86
C VAL A 169 -7.73 -13.14 -2.98
N ARG A 170 -6.54 -13.67 -3.21
CA ARG A 170 -5.99 -14.77 -2.40
C ARG A 170 -4.93 -14.23 -1.46
N PHE A 171 -4.90 -14.79 -0.26
CA PHE A 171 -3.93 -14.47 0.76
C PHE A 171 -3.27 -15.78 1.21
N GLU A 172 -1.94 -15.86 1.08
CA GLU A 172 -1.17 -16.90 1.74
C GLU A 172 -0.99 -16.49 3.20
N ILE A 173 -1.56 -17.25 4.14
CA ILE A 173 -1.36 -17.02 5.56
C ILE A 173 -0.16 -17.87 5.94
N ALA A 174 1.05 -17.29 5.95
CA ALA A 174 2.19 -18.00 6.49
C ALA A 174 2.03 -18.12 8.01
N GLY A 175 1.34 -19.17 8.46
CA GLY A 175 0.83 -19.28 9.81
C GLY A 175 0.04 -20.55 10.09
N ASP A 176 -0.07 -20.92 11.37
CA ASP A 176 -0.83 -22.09 11.82
C ASP A 176 -2.35 -21.79 11.93
N GLU A 177 -3.13 -22.71 12.51
CA GLU A 177 -4.59 -22.57 12.70
C GLU A 177 -4.98 -21.28 13.47
N HIS A 178 -4.06 -20.71 14.26
CA HIS A 178 -4.24 -19.45 14.99
C HIS A 178 -4.30 -18.23 14.07
N ASP A 179 -3.48 -18.20 13.02
CA ASP A 179 -3.42 -17.08 12.09
C ASP A 179 -4.64 -17.07 11.15
N ALA A 180 -5.10 -18.26 10.74
CA ALA A 180 -6.39 -18.41 10.06
C ALA A 180 -7.57 -17.99 10.97
N ALA A 181 -7.49 -18.21 12.28
CA ALA A 181 -8.49 -17.74 13.24
C ALA A 181 -8.48 -16.22 13.39
N GLN A 182 -7.32 -15.56 13.34
CA GLN A 182 -7.22 -14.10 13.34
C GLN A 182 -7.84 -13.48 12.09
N VAL A 183 -7.62 -14.05 10.90
CA VAL A 183 -8.29 -13.58 9.68
C VAL A 183 -9.80 -13.77 9.77
N ARG A 184 -10.29 -14.91 10.29
CA ARG A 184 -11.72 -15.11 10.57
C ARG A 184 -12.27 -14.08 11.57
N SER A 185 -11.53 -13.79 12.63
CA SER A 185 -11.90 -12.77 13.62
C SER A 185 -11.96 -11.37 13.01
N ALA A 186 -10.97 -11.00 12.19
CA ALA A 186 -10.92 -9.73 11.46
C ALA A 186 -12.09 -9.57 10.48
N LEU A 187 -12.50 -10.64 9.81
CA LEU A 187 -13.68 -10.67 8.94
C LEU A 187 -14.99 -10.54 9.74
N GLY A 188 -15.04 -11.15 10.94
CA GLY A 188 -16.14 -10.92 11.89
C GLY A 188 -16.20 -9.47 12.37
N GLU A 189 -15.05 -8.89 12.72
CA GLU A 189 -14.94 -7.47 13.11
C GLU A 189 -15.45 -6.55 12.00
N LEU A 190 -15.16 -6.83 10.72
CA LEU A 190 -15.65 -6.06 9.57
C LEU A 190 -17.17 -6.03 9.46
N ARG A 191 -17.83 -7.16 9.67
CA ARG A 191 -19.29 -7.25 9.70
C ARG A 191 -19.86 -6.41 10.84
N ASP A 192 -19.15 -6.36 11.95
CA ASP A 192 -19.56 -5.71 13.18
C ASP A 192 -19.00 -4.26 13.29
N VAL A 193 -18.42 -3.69 12.22
CA VAL A 193 -17.88 -2.30 12.21
C VAL A 193 -18.93 -1.27 12.60
N ALA A 194 -20.20 -1.49 12.25
CA ALA A 194 -21.30 -0.64 12.69
C ALA A 194 -21.47 -0.68 14.23
N GLU A 195 -21.27 -1.83 14.88
CA GLU A 195 -21.29 -1.97 16.34
C GLU A 195 -20.02 -1.37 16.98
N LEU A 196 -18.85 -1.63 16.40
CA LEU A 196 -17.57 -1.04 16.86
C LEU A 196 -17.62 0.50 16.84
N LEU A 197 -18.17 1.09 15.78
CA LEU A 197 -18.39 2.53 15.63
C LEU A 197 -19.48 3.06 16.57
N ALA A 198 -20.56 2.29 16.79
CA ALA A 198 -21.68 2.69 17.65
C ALA A 198 -21.33 2.67 19.15
N GLU A 199 -20.50 1.73 19.60
CA GLU A 199 -20.31 1.49 21.03
C GLU A 199 -19.30 2.42 21.71
N SER A 200 -18.55 3.25 20.97
CA SER A 200 -17.49 4.13 21.51
C SER A 200 -16.48 3.38 22.41
N ARG A 201 -16.45 2.05 22.38
CA ARG A 201 -15.55 1.17 23.16
C ARG A 201 -14.11 1.26 22.66
N LEU A 202 -13.93 1.74 21.43
CA LEU A 202 -12.67 1.97 20.72
C LEU A 202 -11.65 2.83 21.49
N LEU A 203 -12.14 3.69 22.39
CA LEU A 203 -11.30 4.57 23.22
C LEU A 203 -11.00 3.99 24.61
N ARG A 204 -11.55 2.81 24.95
CA ARG A 204 -11.40 2.15 26.25
C ARG A 204 -10.60 0.87 26.06
N GLY A 205 -9.30 0.97 26.35
CA GLY A 205 -8.33 -0.13 26.27
C GLY A 205 -6.91 0.39 26.55
N PRO A 206 -5.89 -0.45 26.68
CA PRO A 206 -4.50 -0.01 26.66
C PRO A 206 -4.10 0.61 25.31
N TRP A 207 -3.00 1.35 25.32
CA TRP A 207 -2.58 2.23 24.23
C TRP A 207 -2.37 1.57 22.85
N PRO A 208 -1.64 0.45 22.72
CA PRO A 208 -1.41 -0.16 21.40
C PRO A 208 -2.70 -0.62 20.74
N GLU A 209 -3.67 -1.06 21.54
CA GLU A 209 -4.98 -1.53 21.07
C GLU A 209 -5.81 -0.37 20.52
N ARG A 210 -5.81 0.80 21.18
CA ARG A 210 -6.55 1.98 20.68
C ARG A 210 -6.05 2.46 19.30
N GLU A 211 -4.74 2.52 19.12
CA GLU A 211 -4.15 2.96 17.84
C GLU A 211 -4.38 1.92 16.73
N ALA A 212 -4.32 0.62 17.04
CA ALA A 212 -4.69 -0.42 16.09
C ALA A 212 -6.16 -0.32 15.69
N HIS A 213 -7.07 -0.15 16.65
CA HIS A 213 -8.51 -0.01 16.40
C HIS A 213 -8.84 1.20 15.51
N LEU A 214 -8.23 2.37 15.76
CA LEU A 214 -8.46 3.56 14.93
C LEU A 214 -7.98 3.38 13.49
N ARG A 215 -6.82 2.75 13.28
CA ARG A 215 -6.33 2.45 11.94
C ARG A 215 -7.27 1.51 11.18
N ARG A 216 -7.76 0.46 11.86
CA ARG A 216 -8.75 -0.47 11.30
C ARG A 216 -10.01 0.28 10.87
N ILE A 217 -10.53 1.17 11.71
CA ILE A 217 -11.71 1.99 11.38
C ILE A 217 -11.48 2.84 10.14
N HIS A 218 -10.37 3.57 10.06
CA HIS A 218 -10.10 4.43 8.90
C HIS A 218 -10.05 3.61 7.61
N GLY A 219 -9.38 2.46 7.60
CA GLY A 219 -9.36 1.57 6.44
C GLY A 219 -10.77 1.13 6.01
N VAL A 220 -11.62 0.76 6.97
CA VAL A 220 -13.01 0.37 6.66
C VAL A 220 -13.84 1.55 6.17
N LEU A 221 -13.72 2.73 6.80
CA LEU A 221 -14.46 3.92 6.37
C LEU A 221 -14.07 4.36 4.95
N GLU A 222 -12.80 4.24 4.56
CA GLU A 222 -12.40 4.47 3.17
C GLU A 222 -13.11 3.52 2.21
N LEU A 223 -13.15 2.22 2.54
CA LEU A 223 -13.83 1.21 1.74
C LEU A 223 -15.34 1.49 1.64
N LEU A 224 -16.00 1.76 2.77
CA LEU A 224 -17.43 2.09 2.80
C LEU A 224 -17.74 3.37 2.02
N THR A 225 -16.86 4.38 2.09
CA THR A 225 -16.99 5.61 1.30
C THR A 225 -16.97 5.32 -0.19
N ALA A 226 -16.04 4.48 -0.66
CA ALA A 226 -15.98 4.09 -2.07
C ALA A 226 -17.21 3.27 -2.49
N LEU A 227 -17.68 2.34 -1.65
CA LEU A 227 -18.90 1.56 -1.90
C LEU A 227 -20.14 2.47 -1.99
N THR A 228 -20.30 3.43 -1.07
CA THR A 228 -21.40 4.40 -1.09
C THR A 228 -21.33 5.30 -2.32
N ALA A 229 -20.15 5.83 -2.67
CA ALA A 229 -19.97 6.67 -3.85
C ALA A 229 -20.26 5.92 -5.17
N ALA A 230 -19.95 4.63 -5.21
CA ALA A 230 -20.21 3.75 -6.36
C ALA A 230 -21.63 3.15 -6.35
N ASN A 231 -22.39 3.28 -5.27
CA ASN A 231 -23.62 2.54 -5.00
C ASN A 231 -23.43 1.03 -5.24
N ALA A 232 -22.34 0.49 -4.70
CA ALA A 232 -21.90 -0.90 -4.89
C ALA A 232 -21.96 -1.67 -3.58
N ALA A 233 -22.32 -2.95 -3.66
CA ALA A 233 -22.16 -3.93 -2.59
C ALA A 233 -20.95 -4.81 -2.90
N LEU A 234 -20.26 -5.25 -1.84
CA LEU A 234 -19.12 -6.14 -1.88
C LEU A 234 -19.48 -7.45 -1.18
N GLU A 235 -19.63 -8.52 -1.95
CA GLU A 235 -19.72 -9.86 -1.43
C GLU A 235 -18.31 -10.47 -1.35
N VAL A 236 -17.98 -11.04 -0.20
CA VAL A 236 -16.70 -11.69 0.06
C VAL A 236 -16.96 -13.13 0.46
N THR A 237 -16.50 -14.06 -0.35
CA THR A 237 -16.51 -15.50 -0.03
C THR A 237 -15.10 -15.92 0.34
N THR A 238 -14.90 -16.34 1.59
CA THR A 238 -13.62 -16.78 2.12
C THR A 238 -13.61 -18.30 2.23
N GLU A 239 -12.72 -18.96 1.51
CA GLU A 239 -12.43 -20.38 1.66
C GLU A 239 -11.21 -20.55 2.55
N VAL A 240 -11.43 -21.16 3.72
CA VAL A 240 -10.41 -21.27 4.79
C VAL A 240 -9.78 -22.67 4.83
N ALA A 241 -10.49 -23.66 4.31
CA ALA A 241 -10.05 -25.04 4.13
C ALA A 241 -10.92 -25.68 3.02
N PRO A 242 -10.49 -26.80 2.41
CA PRO A 242 -11.28 -27.45 1.37
C PRO A 242 -12.72 -27.73 1.83
N GLY A 243 -13.70 -27.13 1.15
CA GLY A 243 -15.13 -27.31 1.46
C GLY A 243 -15.65 -26.56 2.69
N ARG A 244 -14.84 -25.68 3.30
CA ARG A 244 -15.27 -24.74 4.35
C ARG A 244 -15.14 -23.31 3.83
N SER A 245 -16.27 -22.80 3.35
CA SER A 245 -16.41 -21.43 2.88
C SER A 245 -17.37 -20.65 3.78
N GLU A 246 -16.99 -19.43 4.10
CA GLU A 246 -17.84 -18.45 4.77
C GLU A 246 -18.00 -17.25 3.84
N SER A 247 -19.24 -16.78 3.68
CA SER A 247 -19.53 -15.61 2.87
C SER A 247 -20.20 -14.54 3.71
N PHE A 248 -19.83 -13.30 3.48
CA PHE A 248 -20.55 -12.14 4.01
C PHE A 248 -20.64 -11.07 2.93
N GLU A 249 -21.58 -10.15 3.12
CA GLU A 249 -21.84 -9.07 2.19
C GLU A 249 -21.77 -7.73 2.92
N LEU A 250 -21.02 -6.80 2.34
CA LEU A 250 -20.90 -5.42 2.78
C LEU A 250 -21.72 -4.54 1.84
N HIS A 251 -22.80 -3.99 2.38
CA HIS A 251 -23.62 -3.00 1.68
C HIS A 251 -23.14 -1.58 1.97
N PRO A 252 -23.35 -0.64 1.04
CA PRO A 252 -23.07 0.75 1.31
C PRO A 252 -24.00 1.23 2.44
N PRO A 253 -23.48 1.88 3.49
CA PRO A 253 -24.32 2.46 4.54
C PRO A 253 -25.16 3.62 3.99
N SER A 254 -26.14 4.05 4.80
CA SER A 254 -26.85 5.30 4.51
C SER A 254 -25.85 6.48 4.51
N PRO A 255 -26.06 7.53 3.69
CA PRO A 255 -25.20 8.71 3.71
C PRO A 255 -25.09 9.35 5.10
N ASP A 256 -26.20 9.37 5.86
CA ASP A 256 -26.25 9.94 7.20
C ASP A 256 -25.41 9.13 8.20
N ASP A 257 -25.48 7.80 8.15
CA ASP A 257 -24.66 6.92 9.00
C ASP A 257 -23.18 7.04 8.64
N LEU A 258 -22.85 7.03 7.34
CA LEU A 258 -21.47 7.20 6.88
C LEU A 258 -20.89 8.53 7.36
N GLN A 259 -21.64 9.62 7.18
CA GLN A 259 -21.22 10.94 7.64
C GLN A 259 -21.01 10.96 9.15
N ARG A 260 -21.96 10.40 9.92
CA ARG A 260 -21.84 10.31 11.38
C ARG A 260 -20.60 9.52 11.80
N TRP A 261 -20.30 8.40 11.15
CA TRP A 261 -19.14 7.57 11.47
C TRP A 261 -17.82 8.25 11.08
N GLN A 262 -17.78 8.94 9.94
CA GLN A 262 -16.64 9.77 9.55
C GLN A 262 -16.40 10.88 10.56
N GLN A 263 -17.46 11.55 11.04
CA GLN A 263 -17.34 12.57 12.09
C GLN A 263 -16.81 11.98 13.41
N LEU A 264 -17.29 10.80 13.82
CA LEU A 264 -16.78 10.12 15.02
C LEU A 264 -15.31 9.74 14.87
N ALA A 265 -14.89 9.22 13.72
CA ALA A 265 -13.50 8.87 13.45
C ALA A 265 -12.60 10.11 13.39
N ALA A 266 -13.07 11.19 12.76
CA ALA A 266 -12.37 12.47 12.68
C ALA A 266 -12.09 13.12 14.06
N THR A 267 -12.77 12.68 15.12
CA THR A 267 -12.43 13.12 16.49
C THR A 267 -11.05 12.65 16.96
N ARG A 268 -10.40 11.71 16.26
CA ARG A 268 -9.09 11.16 16.67
C ARG A 268 -8.18 10.91 15.48
N ILE A 269 -6.87 11.08 15.72
CA ILE A 269 -5.84 10.95 14.67
C ILE A 269 -4.82 9.90 15.11
N PRO A 270 -4.58 8.84 14.32
CA PRO A 270 -3.52 7.88 14.60
C PRO A 270 -2.15 8.55 14.55
N SER A 271 -1.20 8.07 15.36
CA SER A 271 0.13 8.68 15.39
C SER A 271 0.82 8.63 14.04
N VAL A 272 0.52 7.61 13.22
CA VAL A 272 1.12 7.42 11.91
C VAL A 272 0.76 8.55 10.93
N ASP A 273 -0.37 9.24 11.16
CA ASP A 273 -0.90 10.30 10.29
C ASP A 273 -0.49 11.71 10.74
N VAL A 274 0.16 11.82 11.89
CA VAL A 274 0.78 13.07 12.34
C VAL A 274 2.21 13.13 11.79
N PRO A 275 2.64 14.15 11.02
CA PRO A 275 3.99 14.18 10.49
C PRO A 275 5.05 14.34 11.58
N GLN A 276 6.24 13.80 11.31
CA GLN A 276 7.43 14.04 12.13
C GLN A 276 8.57 14.69 11.35
N ALA A 277 8.47 14.72 10.02
CA ALA A 277 9.34 15.52 9.18
C ALA A 277 8.90 16.97 9.30
N ASP A 278 9.79 17.84 9.76
CA ASP A 278 9.53 19.27 10.03
C ASP A 278 9.82 20.17 8.82
N ASP A 279 10.57 19.70 7.83
CA ASP A 279 10.97 20.48 6.66
C ASP A 279 10.15 20.12 5.41
N LEU A 280 9.20 20.98 5.03
CA LEU A 280 8.40 20.76 3.82
C LEU A 280 9.26 20.74 2.55
N GLU A 281 10.32 21.53 2.43
CA GLU A 281 11.16 21.53 1.22
C GLU A 281 11.82 20.17 1.01
N ARG A 282 12.28 19.53 2.09
CA ARG A 282 12.80 18.16 2.02
C ARG A 282 11.71 17.14 1.69
N VAL A 283 10.47 17.34 2.15
CA VAL A 283 9.32 16.52 1.71
C VAL A 283 9.11 16.67 0.21
N LEU A 284 9.13 17.89 -0.32
CA LEU A 284 8.99 18.12 -1.76
C LEU A 284 10.19 17.57 -2.55
N ARG A 285 11.40 17.65 -2.00
CA ARG A 285 12.61 17.06 -2.59
C ARG A 285 12.52 15.54 -2.70
N PHE A 286 11.89 14.88 -1.73
CA PHE A 286 11.62 13.44 -1.78
C PHE A 286 10.80 13.10 -3.03
N VAL A 287 9.72 13.86 -3.28
CA VAL A 287 8.84 13.69 -4.46
C VAL A 287 9.62 13.93 -5.77
N GLU A 288 10.47 14.96 -5.81
CA GLU A 288 11.30 15.28 -6.98
C GLU A 288 12.26 14.13 -7.33
N ILE A 289 12.94 13.52 -6.35
CA ILE A 289 13.86 12.39 -6.58
C ILE A 289 13.12 11.19 -7.18
N LEU A 290 11.92 10.88 -6.69
CA LEU A 290 11.09 9.82 -7.27
C LEU A 290 10.68 10.13 -8.71
N SER A 291 10.42 11.40 -9.02
CA SER A 291 10.00 11.79 -10.37
C SER A 291 11.06 11.58 -11.44
N THR A 292 12.34 11.61 -11.06
CA THR A 292 13.47 11.32 -11.94
C THR A 292 13.81 9.83 -12.01
N GLY A 293 12.99 8.96 -11.41
CA GLY A 293 13.27 7.51 -11.31
C GLY A 293 14.35 7.17 -10.27
N GLY A 294 14.75 8.11 -9.43
CA GLY A 294 15.69 7.88 -8.34
C GLY A 294 15.01 7.29 -7.10
N TYR A 295 15.81 6.84 -6.14
CA TYR A 295 15.32 6.43 -4.81
C TYR A 295 15.88 7.38 -3.75
N PRO A 296 15.04 7.97 -2.89
CA PRO A 296 15.51 8.84 -1.83
C PRO A 296 16.41 8.10 -0.81
N THR A 297 17.62 8.63 -0.63
CA THR A 297 18.64 8.15 0.31
C THR A 297 18.99 9.26 1.33
N PRO A 298 19.61 8.91 2.48
CA PRO A 298 20.06 9.88 3.49
C PRO A 298 20.90 11.00 2.89
N GLU A 299 21.77 10.66 1.95
CA GLU A 299 22.67 11.58 1.26
C GLU A 299 21.89 12.52 0.32
N THR A 300 20.98 11.98 -0.50
CA THR A 300 20.21 12.78 -1.46
C THR A 300 19.24 13.76 -0.80
N LEU A 301 18.77 13.44 0.41
CA LEU A 301 17.88 14.29 1.20
C LEU A 301 18.60 15.10 2.28
N GLN A 302 19.90 14.88 2.47
CA GLN A 302 20.73 15.52 3.49
C GLN A 302 20.16 15.32 4.91
N VAL A 303 19.82 14.08 5.23
CA VAL A 303 19.25 13.67 6.52
C VAL A 303 19.98 12.45 7.07
N VAL A 304 19.79 12.14 8.36
CA VAL A 304 20.30 10.88 8.90
C VAL A 304 19.42 9.70 8.48
N ALA A 305 19.98 8.49 8.42
CA ALA A 305 19.29 7.30 7.93
C ALA A 305 17.89 7.07 8.53
N ARG A 306 17.74 7.27 9.84
CA ARG A 306 16.45 7.13 10.54
C ARG A 306 15.36 8.10 10.06
N GLN A 307 15.72 9.25 9.49
CA GLN A 307 14.78 10.29 9.08
C GLN A 307 14.15 10.02 7.71
N ILE A 308 14.73 9.15 6.88
CA ILE A 308 14.17 8.81 5.56
C ILE A 308 12.73 8.32 5.65
N ASN A 309 12.45 7.48 6.65
CA ASN A 309 11.09 6.98 6.87
C ASN A 309 10.11 8.10 7.27
N TYR A 310 10.56 9.14 7.96
CA TYR A 310 9.72 10.28 8.34
C TYR A 310 9.35 11.13 7.13
N TYR A 311 10.31 11.39 6.24
CA TYR A 311 10.06 12.14 5.01
C TYR A 311 9.20 11.34 4.03
N ARG A 312 9.43 10.02 3.91
CA ARG A 312 8.52 9.14 3.15
C ARG A 312 7.10 9.23 3.72
N ARG A 313 6.93 9.06 5.03
CA ARG A 313 5.59 9.12 5.63
C ARG A 313 4.93 10.48 5.43
N ALA A 314 5.67 11.58 5.53
CA ALA A 314 5.14 12.91 5.23
C ALA A 314 4.65 13.03 3.77
N THR A 315 5.34 12.44 2.79
CA THR A 315 4.84 12.41 1.40
C THR A 315 3.58 11.56 1.22
N GLU A 316 3.38 10.53 2.06
CA GLU A 316 2.17 9.70 2.07
C GLU A 316 1.00 10.44 2.74
N ILE A 317 1.24 11.11 3.88
CA ILE A 317 0.26 11.97 4.58
C ILE A 317 -0.26 13.06 3.63
N LEU A 318 0.62 13.67 2.84
CA LEU A 318 0.23 14.68 1.84
C LEU A 318 -0.32 14.07 0.55
N GLY A 319 -0.42 12.75 0.43
CA GLY A 319 -1.00 12.09 -0.75
C GLY A 319 -0.16 12.20 -2.04
N TYR A 320 1.11 12.61 -1.96
CA TYR A 320 2.01 12.70 -3.12
C TYR A 320 2.64 11.36 -3.50
N VAL A 321 2.80 10.47 -2.52
CA VAL A 321 3.38 9.14 -2.69
C VAL A 321 2.43 8.10 -2.14
N ARG A 322 2.27 7.00 -2.86
CA ARG A 322 1.54 5.80 -2.42
C ARG A 322 2.33 4.58 -2.86
N ASP A 323 2.55 3.64 -1.95
CA ASP A 323 3.32 2.41 -2.19
C ASP A 323 4.69 2.67 -2.83
N ARG A 324 5.37 3.73 -2.37
CA ARG A 324 6.67 4.21 -2.87
C ARG A 324 6.67 4.73 -4.32
N VAL A 325 5.50 4.94 -4.91
CA VAL A 325 5.33 5.49 -6.27
C VAL A 325 4.58 6.82 -6.21
N LEU A 326 4.86 7.71 -7.16
CA LEU A 326 4.15 8.98 -7.28
C LEU A 326 2.68 8.80 -7.65
N THR A 327 1.81 9.45 -6.88
CA THR A 327 0.38 9.62 -7.22
C THR A 327 0.20 10.64 -8.36
N PRO A 328 -1.01 10.77 -8.95
CA PRO A 328 -1.30 11.86 -9.88
C PRO A 328 -1.00 13.24 -9.29
N SER A 329 -1.31 13.47 -8.01
CA SER A 329 -0.97 14.71 -7.29
C SER A 329 0.53 14.89 -7.16
N GLY A 330 1.29 13.85 -6.79
CA GLY A 330 2.76 13.92 -6.74
C GLY A 330 3.39 14.27 -8.09
N ARG A 331 2.85 13.72 -9.19
CA ARG A 331 3.28 14.08 -10.55
C ARG A 331 2.90 15.50 -10.94
N ARG A 332 1.77 16.02 -10.46
CA ARG A 332 1.37 17.42 -10.66
C ARG A 332 2.31 18.36 -9.92
N LEU A 333 2.57 18.08 -8.64
CA LEU A 333 3.42 18.90 -7.77
C LEU A 333 4.78 19.22 -8.42
N VAL A 334 5.45 18.23 -9.03
CA VAL A 334 6.78 18.42 -9.65
C VAL A 334 6.78 19.33 -10.88
N ARG A 335 5.60 19.66 -11.44
CA ARG A 335 5.45 20.62 -12.54
C ARG A 335 5.13 22.03 -12.05
N LEU A 336 4.83 22.19 -10.76
CA LEU A 336 4.50 23.48 -10.15
C LEU A 336 5.75 24.13 -9.57
N THR A 337 5.82 25.45 -9.65
CA THR A 337 6.91 26.27 -9.10
C THR A 337 6.34 27.51 -8.41
N GLY A 338 7.05 28.08 -7.43
CA GLY A 338 6.64 29.30 -6.75
C GLY A 338 5.29 29.18 -6.02
N THR A 339 4.50 30.25 -6.02
CA THR A 339 3.21 30.33 -5.31
C THR A 339 2.23 29.19 -5.68
N PRO A 340 2.02 28.80 -6.95
CA PRO A 340 1.19 27.64 -7.28
C PRO A 340 1.64 26.33 -6.63
N ARG A 341 2.95 26.13 -6.45
CA ARG A 341 3.48 24.94 -5.79
C ARG A 341 3.09 24.92 -4.32
N TRP A 342 3.28 26.04 -3.63
CA TRP A 342 2.93 26.14 -2.22
C TRP A 342 1.43 26.14 -1.96
N ALA A 343 0.62 26.64 -2.90
CA ALA A 343 -0.84 26.55 -2.83
C ALA A 343 -1.31 25.09 -2.92
N ASP A 344 -0.67 24.29 -3.79
CA ASP A 344 -0.90 22.83 -3.86
C ASP A 344 -0.50 22.13 -2.55
N VAL A 345 0.64 22.50 -1.95
CA VAL A 345 1.04 21.97 -0.64
C VAL A 345 0.04 22.35 0.46
N LEU A 346 -0.44 23.59 0.49
CA LEU A 346 -1.46 24.03 1.43
C LEU A 346 -2.75 23.22 1.28
N GLU A 347 -3.22 23.00 0.05
CA GLU A 347 -4.40 22.17 -0.24
C GLU A 347 -4.23 20.76 0.32
N HIS A 348 -3.07 20.13 0.08
CA HIS A 348 -2.76 18.78 0.54
C HIS A 348 -2.57 18.68 2.06
N VAL A 349 -2.02 19.70 2.72
CA VAL A 349 -1.94 19.73 4.18
C VAL A 349 -3.35 19.90 4.76
N THR A 350 -4.14 20.82 4.22
CA THR A 350 -5.53 21.12 4.65
C THR A 350 -6.44 19.89 4.53
N THR A 351 -6.27 19.10 3.48
CA THR A 351 -7.09 17.90 3.21
C THR A 351 -6.56 16.62 3.85
N SER A 352 -5.36 16.64 4.42
CA SER A 352 -4.84 15.51 5.21
C SER A 352 -5.61 15.37 6.54
N ASP A 353 -5.71 14.15 7.07
CA ASP A 353 -6.44 13.84 8.31
C ASP A 353 -6.00 14.72 9.49
N VAL A 354 -4.69 15.00 9.60
CA VAL A 354 -4.16 15.85 10.67
C VAL A 354 -4.46 17.34 10.46
N GLY A 355 -4.47 17.80 9.20
CA GLY A 355 -4.71 19.21 8.89
C GLY A 355 -6.18 19.58 9.03
N SER A 356 -7.08 18.79 8.44
CA SER A 356 -8.53 19.01 8.56
C SER A 356 -8.98 18.95 10.02
N ALA A 357 -8.51 17.94 10.77
CA ALA A 357 -8.84 17.83 12.19
C ALA A 357 -8.30 19.00 13.03
N TRP A 358 -7.15 19.59 12.68
CA TRP A 358 -6.62 20.75 13.40
C TRP A 358 -7.46 22.01 13.15
N ILE A 359 -7.92 22.20 11.90
CA ILE A 359 -8.83 23.29 11.52
C ILE A 359 -10.16 23.15 12.29
N ASP A 360 -10.75 21.97 12.24
CA ASP A 360 -12.03 21.67 12.89
C ASP A 360 -11.93 21.83 14.42
N TRP A 361 -10.88 21.28 15.03
CA TRP A 361 -10.63 21.39 16.48
C TRP A 361 -10.42 22.84 16.92
N SER A 362 -9.75 23.66 16.10
CA SER A 362 -9.49 25.07 16.40
C SER A 362 -10.68 25.97 16.09
N GLY A 363 -11.67 25.50 15.32
CA GLY A 363 -12.81 26.29 14.87
C GLY A 363 -12.44 27.40 13.87
N THR A 364 -11.33 27.25 13.14
CA THR A 364 -10.89 28.24 12.13
C THR A 364 -11.44 27.90 10.74
N ALA A 365 -11.43 28.86 9.82
CA ALA A 365 -11.90 28.64 8.44
C ALA A 365 -10.82 28.07 7.50
N SER A 366 -9.54 28.22 7.87
CA SER A 366 -8.40 27.84 7.06
C SER A 366 -7.21 27.41 7.93
N LEU A 367 -6.33 26.60 7.35
CA LEU A 367 -5.06 26.20 7.97
C LEU A 367 -4.16 27.41 8.25
N LEU A 368 -4.17 28.44 7.39
CA LEU A 368 -3.32 29.62 7.58
C LEU A 368 -3.76 30.48 8.77
N ASP A 369 -5.03 30.38 9.19
CA ASP A 369 -5.59 31.14 10.31
C ASP A 369 -5.33 30.47 11.67
N LEU A 370 -4.74 29.27 11.68
CA LEU A 370 -4.41 28.56 12.90
C LEU A 370 -3.33 29.28 13.71
N ASP A 371 -3.45 29.23 15.03
CA ASP A 371 -2.33 29.54 15.93
C ASP A 371 -1.37 28.34 15.95
N PRO A 372 -0.13 28.46 15.41
CA PRO A 372 0.81 27.35 15.37
C PRO A 372 1.23 26.87 16.76
N SER A 373 1.07 27.69 17.82
CA SER A 373 1.37 27.29 19.20
C SER A 373 0.34 26.31 19.77
N SER A 374 -0.86 26.24 19.18
CA SER A 374 -1.93 25.33 19.58
C SER A 374 -1.66 23.86 19.22
N ALA A 375 -0.69 23.58 18.35
CA ALA A 375 -0.42 22.23 17.82
C ALA A 375 -0.22 21.17 18.93
N ALA A 376 0.42 21.53 20.04
CA ALA A 376 0.61 20.60 21.15
C ALA A 376 -0.69 20.31 21.91
N ALA A 377 -1.54 21.31 22.11
CA ALA A 377 -2.85 21.13 22.75
C ALA A 377 -3.77 20.29 21.86
N PHE A 378 -3.84 20.63 20.58
CA PHE A 378 -4.54 19.86 19.55
C PHE A 378 -4.12 18.38 19.56
N LEU A 379 -2.81 18.08 19.46
CA LEU A 379 -2.35 16.69 19.44
C LEU A 379 -2.56 15.98 20.78
N THR A 380 -2.59 16.70 21.90
CA THR A 380 -2.88 16.10 23.22
C THR A 380 -4.33 15.62 23.29
N GLU A 381 -5.26 16.37 22.69
CA GLU A 381 -6.68 16.02 22.70
C GLU A 381 -7.06 15.03 21.60
N MET A 382 -6.43 15.14 20.42
CA MET A 382 -6.88 14.46 19.21
C MET A 382 -6.00 13.25 18.84
N ALA A 383 -4.69 13.29 19.10
CA ALA A 383 -3.80 12.24 18.62
C ALA A 383 -3.76 11.02 19.55
N VAL A 384 -3.79 9.83 18.96
CA VAL A 384 -3.65 8.54 19.64
C VAL A 384 -2.39 7.86 19.12
N GLY A 385 -1.56 7.29 19.98
CA GLY A 385 -0.28 6.68 19.60
C GLY A 385 0.98 7.56 19.81
N LEU A 386 0.86 8.80 20.31
CA LEU A 386 2.00 9.66 20.70
C LEU A 386 2.41 9.62 22.19
N SER A 387 3.67 9.22 22.46
CA SER A 387 4.31 9.52 23.75
C SER A 387 4.47 11.03 23.93
N GLU A 388 4.58 11.53 25.17
CA GLU A 388 4.75 12.97 25.44
C GLU A 388 5.95 13.59 24.68
N VAL A 389 7.07 12.86 24.59
CA VAL A 389 8.25 13.28 23.83
C VAL A 389 7.96 13.32 22.32
N THR A 390 7.28 12.30 21.80
CA THR A 390 6.90 12.22 20.39
C THR A 390 5.88 13.31 20.04
N LEU A 391 4.93 13.58 20.92
CA LEU A 391 3.90 14.60 20.78
C LEU A 391 4.52 15.98 20.59
N ARG A 392 5.43 16.39 21.50
CA ARG A 392 6.15 17.67 21.37
C ARG A 392 6.89 17.80 20.05
N ARG A 393 7.58 16.74 19.60
CA ARG A 393 8.30 16.76 18.33
C ARG A 393 7.38 16.90 17.13
N ARG A 394 6.24 16.21 17.12
CA ARG A 394 5.29 16.28 16.02
C ARG A 394 4.48 17.58 16.02
N ALA A 395 4.17 18.13 17.20
CA ALA A 395 3.62 19.47 17.33
C ALA A 395 4.54 20.51 16.70
N LEU A 396 5.85 20.43 16.97
CA LEU A 396 6.85 21.30 16.34
C LEU A 396 6.86 21.14 14.81
N SER A 397 6.75 19.91 14.29
CA SER A 397 6.65 19.69 12.84
C SER A 397 5.44 20.41 12.24
N LEU A 398 4.25 20.29 12.86
CA LEU A 398 3.04 21.00 12.40
C LEU A 398 3.20 22.52 12.46
N SER A 399 3.73 23.06 13.55
CA SER A 399 4.00 24.50 13.68
C SER A 399 4.99 24.99 12.60
N THR A 400 6.00 24.18 12.28
CA THR A 400 7.00 24.51 11.26
C THR A 400 6.40 24.48 9.85
N TRP A 401 5.54 23.50 9.56
CA TRP A 401 4.81 23.42 8.29
C TRP A 401 3.90 24.65 8.12
N HIS A 402 3.14 25.00 9.15
CA HIS A 402 2.27 26.19 9.15
C HIS A 402 3.08 27.47 8.87
N ALA A 403 4.17 27.70 9.61
CA ALA A 403 5.02 28.88 9.44
C ALA A 403 5.60 28.98 8.02
N LYS A 404 6.05 27.86 7.45
CA LYS A 404 6.58 27.80 6.08
C LYS A 404 5.50 28.14 5.06
N LEU A 405 4.31 27.55 5.17
CA LEU A 405 3.20 27.82 4.26
C LEU A 405 2.76 29.29 4.32
N ARG A 406 2.69 29.86 5.53
CA ARG A 406 2.35 31.28 5.70
C ARG A 406 3.39 32.18 5.05
N ALA A 407 4.68 31.90 5.24
CA ALA A 407 5.75 32.70 4.65
C ALA A 407 5.73 32.70 3.11
N GLU A 408 5.39 31.57 2.49
CA GLU A 408 5.41 31.41 1.03
C GLU A 408 4.13 31.91 0.32
N LEU A 409 3.00 31.97 1.03
CA LEU A 409 1.68 32.33 0.48
C LEU A 409 1.16 33.68 0.94
N GLN A 410 1.63 34.16 2.09
CA GLN A 410 1.32 35.48 2.67
C GLN A 410 2.64 36.15 3.09
N PRO A 411 3.55 36.46 2.16
CA PRO A 411 4.74 37.22 2.51
C PRO A 411 4.27 38.56 3.11
N ASN A 412 4.65 38.84 4.36
CA ASN A 412 4.26 40.07 5.05
C ASN A 412 4.54 41.29 4.15
N ASP A 413 3.55 42.17 3.99
CA ASP A 413 3.68 43.48 3.33
C ASP A 413 4.55 44.49 4.15
N ASP A 414 5.15 44.07 5.26
CA ASP A 414 5.89 44.93 6.21
C ASP A 414 7.35 45.20 5.81
N ALA A 415 7.64 45.31 4.51
CA ALA A 415 8.92 45.78 3.97
C ALA A 415 8.70 46.94 2.98
N GLY A 416 7.97 47.97 3.44
CA GLY A 416 7.78 49.24 2.75
C GLY A 416 8.15 50.42 3.64
#